data_AF-A0A1W9R6Y2-F1
#
_entry.id   AF-A0A1W9R6Y2-F1
#
_cell.length_a   1.000
_cell.length_b   1.000
_cell.length_c   1.000
_cell.angle_alpha   90.00
_cell.angle_beta   90.00
_cell.angle_gamma   90.00
#
_symmetry.space_group_name_H-M   'P 1'
#
loop_
_entity.id
_entity.type
_entity.pdbx_description
1 polymer ?
#
loop_
_entity_poly.entity_id
_entity_poly.type
_entity_poly.pdbx_seq_one_letter_code
_entity_poly.pdbx_strand_id
1 'polypeptide(L)'
;MLLIFSSCEKHISWDIPDREFNTIVVEATLTNEYKFQQVKLSFPRTKANELSLPVKGAVVNVSNGEATLNFTESLDMPGIYLSDIKLAATLNKTYHLSVYYESELYEASAYMIPVNITGGLHYVSVEDSTDYFQISWIASEYSAEEQAMYEVEIDWTHLLNGNFEDTVTKAKLFHYTFNTIDVSYTIFPQDKEKIYFPKWSIIVEKKYSLTD
;
A
#
# COMPACT_ATOMS: atom_id res chain seq x y z
N MET A 1 -8.78 26.11 -46.21
CA MET A 1 -8.20 26.78 -45.03
C MET A 1 -7.94 25.70 -43.99
N LEU A 2 -6.68 25.32 -43.80
CA LEU A 2 -6.26 24.22 -42.92
C LEU A 2 -5.83 24.82 -41.58
N LEU A 3 -6.59 24.58 -40.51
CA LEU A 3 -6.28 25.00 -39.14
C LEU A 3 -5.36 23.94 -38.51
N ILE A 4 -4.08 24.29 -38.35
CA ILE A 4 -3.08 23.46 -37.69
C ILE A 4 -3.02 23.94 -36.23
N PHE A 5 -3.61 23.18 -35.31
CA PHE A 5 -3.45 23.44 -33.87
C PHE A 5 -2.07 22.94 -33.43
N SER A 6 -1.12 23.86 -33.34
CA SER A 6 0.17 23.61 -32.67
C SER A 6 -0.07 23.61 -31.16
N SER A 7 -0.22 22.42 -30.57
CA SER A 7 -0.05 22.27 -29.12
C SER A 7 1.46 22.19 -28.85
N CYS A 8 2.03 23.31 -28.43
CA CYS A 8 3.39 23.33 -27.91
C CYS A 8 3.28 23.02 -26.42
N GLU A 9 3.47 21.75 -26.04
CA GLU A 9 3.59 21.38 -24.64
C GLU A 9 4.88 21.99 -24.08
N LYS A 10 4.73 22.96 -23.19
CA LYS A 10 5.86 23.57 -22.51
C LYS A 10 6.37 22.57 -21.48
N HIS A 11 7.57 22.05 -21.72
CA HIS A 11 8.27 21.20 -20.76
C HIS A 11 8.42 21.95 -19.42
N ILE A 12 7.65 21.53 -18.41
CA ILE A 12 7.79 22.04 -17.04
C ILE A 12 8.81 21.18 -16.33
N SER A 13 10.00 21.73 -16.11
CA SER A 13 10.96 21.18 -15.16
C SER A 13 10.64 21.79 -13.80
N TRP A 14 9.99 21.02 -12.93
CA TRP A 14 9.82 21.41 -11.53
C TRP A 14 11.17 21.31 -10.85
N ASP A 15 11.75 22.45 -10.47
CA ASP A 15 12.95 22.48 -9.64
C ASP A 15 12.49 22.27 -8.19
N ILE A 16 12.51 21.00 -7.74
CA ILE A 16 12.12 20.64 -6.38
C ILE A 16 13.34 20.93 -5.50
N PRO A 17 13.28 21.94 -4.61
CA PRO A 17 14.42 22.27 -3.78
C PRO A 17 14.77 21.08 -2.88
N ASP A 18 16.05 20.72 -2.83
CA ASP A 18 16.56 19.75 -1.87
C ASP A 18 16.29 20.30 -0.46
N ARG A 19 15.31 19.70 0.22
CA ARG A 19 14.97 20.01 1.61
C ARG A 19 15.56 18.92 2.48
N GLU A 20 16.41 19.31 3.41
CA GLU A 20 16.83 18.41 4.49
C GLU A 20 15.63 18.16 5.40
N PHE A 21 15.27 16.88 5.56
CA PHE A 21 14.18 16.46 6.43
C PHE A 21 14.77 15.93 7.73
N ASN A 22 14.54 16.62 8.85
CA ASN A 22 14.90 16.13 10.19
C ASN A 22 13.76 15.29 10.79
N THR A 23 13.19 14.39 9.99
CA THR A 23 12.08 13.52 10.42
C THR A 23 12.20 12.16 9.76
N ILE A 24 11.47 11.19 10.31
CA ILE A 24 11.34 9.85 9.76
C ILE A 24 9.94 9.64 9.21
N VAL A 25 9.83 8.68 8.29
CA VAL A 25 8.57 8.14 7.79
C VAL A 25 8.28 6.86 8.56
N VAL A 26 7.09 6.79 9.14
CA VAL A 26 6.61 5.65 9.93
C VAL A 26 5.46 4.99 9.16
N GLU A 27 5.69 3.76 8.71
CA GLU A 27 4.66 2.92 8.07
C GLU A 27 4.34 1.75 9.02
N ALA A 28 3.23 1.85 9.75
CA ALA A 28 2.81 0.81 10.70
C ALA A 28 1.44 0.24 10.29
N THR A 29 1.34 -1.08 10.19
CA THR A 29 0.05 -1.76 9.96
C THR A 29 -0.10 -2.87 10.98
N LEU A 30 -1.09 -2.72 11.85
CA LEU A 30 -1.46 -3.72 12.83
C LEU A 30 -2.72 -4.44 12.35
N THR A 31 -2.71 -5.78 12.31
CA THR A 31 -3.87 -6.56 11.83
C THR A 31 -4.39 -7.54 12.88
N ASN A 32 -5.62 -8.01 12.67
CA ASN A 32 -6.24 -9.07 13.45
C ASN A 32 -5.79 -10.49 13.04
N GLU A 33 -4.79 -10.61 12.17
CA GLU A 33 -4.20 -11.91 11.81
C GLU A 33 -3.15 -12.32 12.85
N TYR A 34 -3.12 -13.60 13.22
CA TYR A 34 -2.14 -14.11 14.19
C TYR A 34 -0.75 -14.29 13.55
N LYS A 35 0.03 -13.22 13.53
CA LYS A 35 1.38 -13.17 12.93
C LYS A 35 2.30 -12.22 13.68
N PHE A 36 3.57 -12.17 13.26
CA PHE A 36 4.45 -11.08 13.65
C PHE A 36 3.98 -9.81 12.94
N GLN A 37 3.69 -8.79 13.73
CA GLN A 37 3.24 -7.50 13.25
C GLN A 37 4.46 -6.68 12.82
N GLN A 38 4.26 -5.72 11.92
CA GLN A 38 5.39 -5.02 11.28
C GLN A 38 5.22 -3.50 11.38
N VAL A 39 6.33 -2.83 11.72
CA VAL A 39 6.52 -1.39 11.58
C VAL A 39 7.72 -1.17 10.68
N LYS A 40 7.59 -0.34 9.65
CA LYS A 40 8.68 0.04 8.77
C LYS A 40 9.04 1.49 8.99
N LEU A 41 10.31 1.75 9.24
CA LEU A 41 10.86 3.08 9.47
C LEU A 41 11.86 3.42 8.37
N SER A 42 11.72 4.61 7.80
CA SER A 42 12.61 5.06 6.74
C SER A 42 12.78 6.57 6.73
N PHE A 43 13.83 7.06 6.06
CA PHE A 43 13.98 8.48 5.80
C PHE A 43 13.11 8.92 4.62
N PRO A 44 12.63 10.18 4.61
CA PRO A 44 11.90 10.74 3.48
C PRO A 44 12.71 10.66 2.17
N ARG A 45 12.01 10.52 1.06
CA ARG A 45 12.60 10.56 -0.28
C ARG A 45 12.56 11.98 -0.83
N THR A 46 13.59 12.36 -1.59
CA THR A 46 13.61 13.67 -2.26
C THR A 46 13.24 13.54 -3.73
N LYS A 47 13.36 12.35 -4.33
CA LYS A 47 13.04 12.09 -5.74
C LYS A 47 11.98 11.02 -5.94
N ALA A 48 11.18 11.18 -7.00
CA ALA A 48 10.26 10.16 -7.45
C ALA A 48 11.04 8.88 -7.82
N ASN A 49 10.53 7.72 -7.40
CA ASN A 49 11.13 6.39 -7.61
C ASN A 49 12.47 6.12 -6.91
N GLU A 50 12.93 7.00 -6.02
CA GLU A 50 14.08 6.73 -5.16
C GLU A 50 13.76 5.61 -4.15
N LEU A 51 14.76 4.82 -3.76
CA LEU A 51 14.61 3.85 -2.67
C LEU A 51 14.70 4.60 -1.32
N SER A 52 13.75 4.35 -0.40
CA SER A 52 13.87 4.92 0.94
C SER A 52 15.08 4.32 1.68
N LEU A 53 15.84 5.17 2.37
CA LEU A 53 16.89 4.71 3.28
C LEU A 53 16.26 4.22 4.60
N PRO A 54 16.68 3.07 5.15
CA PRO A 54 16.09 2.53 6.38
C PRO A 54 16.58 3.28 7.63
N VAL A 55 15.69 3.42 8.62
CA VAL A 55 16.01 3.95 9.96
C VAL A 55 16.30 2.79 10.90
N LYS A 56 17.51 2.75 11.46
CA LYS A 56 18.03 1.60 12.24
C LYS A 56 18.22 1.98 13.71
N GLY A 57 18.08 1.01 14.62
CA GLY A 57 18.32 1.22 16.04
C GLY A 57 17.28 2.09 16.76
N ALA A 58 16.08 2.25 16.22
CA ALA A 58 14.97 2.89 16.92
C ALA A 58 14.38 1.95 17.99
N VAL A 59 13.78 2.54 19.02
CA VAL A 59 12.97 1.80 20.00
C VAL A 59 11.50 1.94 19.62
N VAL A 60 10.85 0.83 19.30
CA VAL A 60 9.48 0.81 18.78
C VAL A 60 8.58 0.00 19.71
N ASN A 61 7.47 0.60 20.14
CA ASN A 61 6.46 -0.08 20.92
C ASN A 61 5.04 0.33 20.53
N VAL A 62 4.09 -0.58 20.69
CA VAL A 62 2.66 -0.34 20.50
C VAL A 62 1.92 -0.76 21.77
N SER A 63 1.13 0.12 22.36
CA SER A 63 0.32 -0.17 23.54
C SER A 63 -1.17 -0.05 23.25
N ASN A 64 -2.01 -0.86 23.90
CA ASN A 64 -3.47 -0.69 23.91
C ASN A 64 -4.00 -0.25 25.27
N GLY A 65 -3.13 0.27 26.15
CA GLY A 65 -3.45 0.67 27.52
C GLY A 65 -3.46 -0.47 28.55
N GLU A 66 -3.63 -1.73 28.12
CA GLU A 66 -3.56 -2.92 28.99
C GLU A 66 -2.23 -3.66 28.85
N ALA A 67 -1.71 -3.72 27.62
CA ALA A 67 -0.48 -4.41 27.27
C ALA A 67 0.36 -3.52 26.34
N THR A 68 1.68 -3.67 26.46
CA THR A 68 2.66 -3.04 25.57
C THR A 68 3.37 -4.12 24.79
N LEU A 69 3.35 -3.97 23.47
CA LEU A 69 4.02 -4.82 22.50
C LEU A 69 5.29 -4.12 22.04
N ASN A 70 6.43 -4.77 22.26
CA ASN A 70 7.71 -4.29 21.77
C ASN A 70 8.00 -4.85 20.38
N PHE A 71 8.76 -4.09 19.60
CA PHE A 71 9.22 -4.48 18.28
C PHE A 71 10.74 -4.40 18.22
N THR A 72 11.34 -5.42 17.61
CA THR A 72 12.78 -5.54 17.43
C THR A 72 13.12 -5.40 15.94
N GLU A 73 14.21 -4.69 15.64
CA GLU A 73 14.69 -4.53 14.27
C GLU A 73 15.09 -5.89 13.65
N SER A 74 14.65 -6.12 12.42
CA SER A 74 15.00 -7.30 11.63
C SER A 74 16.45 -7.24 11.17
N LEU A 75 17.22 -8.29 11.43
CA LEU A 75 18.61 -8.41 10.98
C LEU A 75 18.72 -8.57 9.46
N ASP A 76 17.72 -9.19 8.82
CA ASP A 76 17.73 -9.48 7.38
C ASP A 76 17.16 -8.31 6.56
N MET A 77 16.34 -7.45 7.20
CA MET A 77 15.64 -6.35 6.55
C MET A 77 15.76 -5.07 7.39
N PRO A 78 16.87 -4.31 7.24
CA PRO A 78 17.08 -3.08 8.01
C PRO A 78 15.93 -2.09 7.84
N GLY A 79 15.56 -1.40 8.93
CA GLY A 79 14.41 -0.50 8.96
C GLY A 79 13.04 -1.19 9.07
N ILE A 80 12.99 -2.52 9.05
CA ILE A 80 11.79 -3.29 9.40
C ILE A 80 11.89 -3.72 10.86
N TYR A 81 10.87 -3.42 11.64
CA TYR A 81 10.74 -3.80 13.04
C TYR A 81 9.59 -4.79 13.16
N LEU A 82 9.85 -5.94 13.75
CA LEU A 82 8.88 -7.01 13.94
C LEU A 82 8.51 -7.11 15.40
N SER A 83 7.25 -7.38 15.68
CA SER A 83 6.81 -7.60 17.06
C SER A 83 7.55 -8.79 17.69
N ASP A 84 7.90 -8.71 18.96
CA ASP A 84 8.67 -9.77 19.64
C ASP A 84 7.90 -11.09 19.74
N ILE A 85 6.57 -11.00 19.71
CA ILE A 85 5.65 -12.13 19.74
C ILE A 85 4.68 -12.08 18.56
N LYS A 86 4.13 -13.24 18.20
CA LYS A 86 2.96 -13.30 17.31
C LYS A 86 1.72 -12.88 18.09
N LEU A 87 0.89 -12.06 17.48
CA LEU A 87 -0.40 -11.68 18.03
C LEU A 87 -1.38 -11.39 16.90
N ALA A 88 -2.66 -11.52 17.22
CA ALA A 88 -3.75 -10.91 16.48
C ALA A 88 -4.22 -9.71 17.30
N ALA A 89 -4.23 -8.52 16.69
CA ALA A 89 -4.77 -7.36 17.36
C ALA A 89 -6.29 -7.51 17.57
N THR A 90 -6.76 -6.98 18.69
CA THR A 90 -8.14 -7.11 19.14
C THR A 90 -8.96 -5.97 18.58
N LEU A 91 -10.11 -6.31 18.02
CA LEU A 91 -11.07 -5.34 17.52
C LEU A 91 -11.57 -4.42 18.65
N ASN A 92 -12.00 -3.23 18.27
CA ASN A 92 -12.60 -2.21 19.11
C ASN A 92 -11.67 -1.68 20.22
N LYS A 93 -10.35 -1.69 19.98
CA LYS A 93 -9.33 -1.11 20.86
C LYS A 93 -8.55 -0.01 20.15
N THR A 94 -8.17 1.02 20.90
CA THR A 94 -7.20 2.03 20.46
C THR A 94 -5.79 1.50 20.71
N TYR A 95 -4.95 1.60 19.69
CA TYR A 95 -3.54 1.28 19.76
C TYR A 95 -2.72 2.56 19.62
N HIS A 96 -1.75 2.74 20.50
CA HIS A 96 -0.82 3.86 20.53
C HIS A 96 0.57 3.36 20.15
N LEU A 97 1.12 3.89 19.07
CA LEU A 97 2.48 3.64 18.62
C LEU A 97 3.40 4.71 19.18
N SER A 98 4.55 4.29 19.70
CA SER A 98 5.64 5.18 20.11
C SER A 98 6.95 4.70 19.47
N VAL A 99 7.62 5.61 18.77
CA VAL A 99 8.93 5.38 18.15
C VAL A 99 9.91 6.39 18.72
N TYR A 100 10.97 5.91 19.36
CA TYR A 100 12.04 6.76 19.87
C TYR A 100 13.31 6.56 19.04
N TYR A 101 13.81 7.64 18.45
CA TYR A 101 14.99 7.63 17.56
C TYR A 101 15.77 8.94 17.71
N GLU A 102 17.08 8.86 17.90
CA GLU A 102 17.99 10.03 18.01
C GLU A 102 17.56 11.13 19.01
N SER A 103 16.89 10.75 20.11
CA SER A 103 16.33 11.64 21.13
C SER A 103 15.00 12.31 20.80
N GLU A 104 14.41 11.96 19.67
CA GLU A 104 13.06 12.39 19.27
C GLU A 104 12.04 11.26 19.52
N LEU A 105 10.85 11.65 19.96
CA LEU A 105 9.71 10.75 20.17
C LEU A 105 8.63 11.05 19.12
N TYR A 106 8.28 10.02 18.34
CA TYR A 106 7.19 10.05 17.38
C TYR A 106 6.04 9.19 17.90
N GLU A 107 4.83 9.75 17.90
CA GLU A 107 3.64 9.09 18.43
C GLU A 107 2.53 9.06 17.38
N ALA A 108 1.78 7.97 17.37
CA ALA A 108 0.57 7.83 16.56
C ALA A 108 -0.47 7.00 17.32
N SER A 109 -1.73 7.11 16.94
CA SER A 109 -2.78 6.26 17.49
C SER A 109 -3.80 5.90 16.43
N ALA A 110 -4.30 4.67 16.47
CA ALA A 110 -5.35 4.20 15.57
C ALA A 110 -6.36 3.34 16.32
N TYR A 111 -7.63 3.39 15.92
CA TYR A 111 -8.69 2.57 16.48
C TYR A 111 -8.96 1.35 15.60
N MET A 112 -8.86 0.14 16.14
CA MET A 112 -9.03 -1.06 15.35
C MET A 112 -10.51 -1.38 15.10
N ILE A 113 -10.98 -1.16 13.87
CA ILE A 113 -12.33 -1.50 13.43
C ILE A 113 -12.37 -2.85 12.70
N PRO A 114 -13.51 -3.56 12.72
CA PRO A 114 -13.68 -4.76 11.90
C PRO A 114 -13.57 -4.44 10.40
N VAL A 115 -13.15 -5.44 9.63
CA VAL A 115 -13.24 -5.41 8.16
C VAL A 115 -14.61 -5.90 7.73
N ASN A 116 -15.35 -5.06 7.01
CA ASN A 116 -16.58 -5.48 6.34
C ASN A 116 -16.22 -6.13 5.02
N ILE A 117 -16.40 -7.44 4.89
CA ILE A 117 -16.14 -8.13 3.63
C ILE A 117 -17.40 -8.02 2.77
N THR A 118 -17.37 -7.18 1.75
CA THR A 118 -18.50 -6.97 0.83
C THR A 118 -18.02 -7.10 -0.61
N GLY A 119 -18.54 -8.12 -1.32
CA GLY A 119 -18.17 -8.39 -2.71
C GLY A 119 -16.76 -8.96 -2.85
N GLY A 120 -16.34 -9.15 -4.10
CA GLY A 120 -14.97 -9.50 -4.47
C GLY A 120 -14.66 -8.90 -5.83
N LEU A 121 -13.39 -8.91 -6.21
CA LEU A 121 -12.97 -8.36 -7.51
C LEU A 121 -13.72 -8.99 -8.68
N HIS A 122 -13.96 -8.18 -9.72
CA HIS A 122 -14.47 -8.63 -11.00
C HIS A 122 -13.37 -8.59 -12.04
N TYR A 123 -13.38 -9.57 -12.94
CA TYR A 123 -12.46 -9.64 -14.07
C TYR A 123 -13.20 -10.01 -15.34
N VAL A 124 -12.64 -9.61 -16.48
CA VAL A 124 -13.20 -9.87 -17.82
C VAL A 124 -12.10 -10.35 -18.75
N SER A 125 -12.47 -11.13 -19.77
CA SER A 125 -11.54 -11.48 -20.86
C SER A 125 -11.16 -10.22 -21.64
N VAL A 126 -9.90 -10.15 -22.09
CA VAL A 126 -9.46 -9.11 -23.02
C VAL A 126 -10.10 -9.38 -24.39
N GLU A 127 -10.56 -8.33 -25.09
CA GLU A 127 -11.25 -8.42 -26.37
C GLU A 127 -10.55 -9.41 -27.32
N ASP A 128 -11.33 -10.38 -27.83
CA ASP A 128 -10.93 -11.47 -28.74
C ASP A 128 -9.91 -12.50 -28.23
N SER A 129 -9.58 -12.51 -26.92
CA SER A 129 -8.72 -13.54 -26.31
C SER A 129 -9.44 -14.34 -25.22
N THR A 130 -9.33 -15.67 -25.26
CA THR A 130 -9.74 -16.56 -24.15
C THR A 130 -8.63 -16.80 -23.13
N ASP A 131 -7.44 -16.29 -23.42
CA ASP A 131 -6.21 -16.67 -22.72
C ASP A 131 -5.73 -15.58 -21.77
N TYR A 132 -6.24 -14.36 -21.90
CA TYR A 132 -5.89 -13.22 -21.05
C TYR A 132 -7.13 -12.56 -20.45
N PHE A 133 -6.96 -12.10 -19.21
CA PHE A 133 -7.98 -11.43 -18.43
C PHE A 133 -7.44 -10.10 -17.89
N GLN A 134 -8.34 -9.20 -17.55
CA GLN A 134 -8.05 -7.95 -16.86
C GLN A 134 -9.03 -7.78 -15.69
N ILE A 135 -8.58 -7.11 -14.63
CA ILE A 135 -9.47 -6.70 -13.54
C ILE A 135 -10.36 -5.56 -14.04
N SER A 136 -11.67 -5.75 -14.01
CA SER A 136 -12.65 -4.74 -14.41
C SER A 136 -13.12 -3.88 -13.23
N TRP A 137 -13.08 -4.44 -12.01
CA TRP A 137 -13.51 -3.75 -10.80
C TRP A 137 -12.93 -4.43 -9.55
N ILE A 138 -12.60 -3.65 -8.52
CA ILE A 138 -12.16 -4.15 -7.19
C ILE A 138 -13.14 -3.67 -6.13
N ALA A 139 -13.26 -2.34 -6.00
CA ALA A 139 -14.18 -1.68 -5.09
C ALA A 139 -14.60 -0.31 -5.65
N SER A 140 -15.58 0.32 -5.00
CA SER A 140 -15.87 1.73 -5.24
C SER A 140 -14.79 2.60 -4.61
N GLU A 141 -14.36 3.66 -5.31
CA GLU A 141 -13.37 4.62 -4.79
C GLU A 141 -13.90 5.41 -3.57
N TYR A 142 -15.23 5.51 -3.46
CA TYR A 142 -15.92 6.22 -2.39
C TYR A 142 -16.91 5.30 -1.66
N SER A 143 -16.91 5.38 -0.33
CA SER A 143 -17.95 4.81 0.53
C SER A 143 -18.20 5.72 1.73
N ALA A 144 -19.45 6.12 1.94
CA ALA A 144 -19.82 6.91 3.13
C ALA A 144 -19.70 6.12 4.44
N GLU A 145 -19.63 4.78 4.35
CA GLU A 145 -19.71 3.89 5.51
C GLU A 145 -18.34 3.39 5.97
N GLU A 146 -17.34 3.36 5.09
CA GLU A 146 -16.03 2.78 5.40
C GLU A 146 -14.88 3.41 4.61
N GLN A 147 -13.68 3.35 5.19
CA GLN A 147 -12.42 3.54 4.48
C GLN A 147 -11.69 2.19 4.44
N ALA A 148 -11.15 1.84 3.28
CA ALA A 148 -10.49 0.55 3.10
C ALA A 148 -9.37 0.60 2.07
N MET A 149 -8.36 -0.23 2.28
CA MET A 149 -7.33 -0.57 1.30
C MET A 149 -7.55 -2.01 0.84
N TYR A 150 -7.46 -2.23 -0.47
CA TYR A 150 -7.47 -3.53 -1.10
C TYR A 150 -6.10 -3.79 -1.70
N GLU A 151 -5.51 -4.92 -1.33
CA GLU A 151 -4.27 -5.43 -1.90
C GLU A 151 -4.62 -6.65 -2.75
N VAL A 152 -4.38 -6.58 -4.06
CA VAL A 152 -4.59 -7.69 -4.98
C VAL A 152 -3.24 -8.18 -5.48
N GLU A 153 -2.91 -9.42 -5.15
CA GLU A 153 -1.72 -10.12 -5.61
C GLU A 153 -2.10 -11.14 -6.69
N ILE A 154 -1.51 -11.01 -7.87
CA ILE A 154 -1.73 -11.89 -9.02
C ILE A 154 -0.41 -12.62 -9.30
N ASP A 155 -0.43 -13.94 -9.32
CA ASP A 155 0.75 -14.80 -9.55
C ASP A 155 0.48 -15.83 -10.65
N TRP A 156 1.28 -15.77 -11.72
CA TRP A 156 1.30 -16.77 -12.79
C TRP A 156 2.68 -17.39 -13.02
N THR A 157 3.58 -17.30 -12.04
CA THR A 157 4.93 -17.88 -12.14
C THR A 157 4.88 -19.39 -12.40
N HIS A 158 3.88 -20.08 -11.87
CA HIS A 158 3.70 -21.52 -12.04
C HIS A 158 3.37 -21.95 -13.49
N LEU A 159 2.91 -21.03 -14.33
CA LEU A 159 2.57 -21.32 -15.74
C LEU A 159 3.78 -21.29 -16.66
N LEU A 160 4.92 -20.74 -16.21
CA LEU A 160 6.06 -20.51 -17.07
C LEU A 160 6.73 -21.78 -17.59
N ASN A 161 6.57 -22.96 -16.95
CA ASN A 161 7.15 -24.24 -17.40
C ASN A 161 8.61 -24.15 -17.94
N GLY A 162 9.43 -23.22 -17.43
CA GLY A 162 10.81 -23.00 -17.90
C GLY A 162 10.99 -22.13 -19.15
N ASN A 163 9.95 -21.44 -19.63
CA ASN A 163 10.03 -20.45 -20.70
C ASN A 163 10.18 -19.04 -20.09
N PHE A 164 11.36 -18.45 -20.22
CA PHE A 164 11.78 -17.23 -19.50
C PHE A 164 11.63 -15.94 -20.31
N GLU A 165 10.91 -15.95 -21.43
CA GLU A 165 10.75 -14.74 -22.25
C GLU A 165 9.89 -13.67 -21.56
N ASP A 166 8.95 -14.08 -20.69
CA ASP A 166 8.21 -13.15 -19.85
C ASP A 166 8.94 -12.94 -18.52
N THR A 167 9.40 -11.71 -18.30
CA THR A 167 10.13 -11.33 -17.09
C THR A 167 9.21 -10.93 -15.95
N VAL A 168 7.91 -10.68 -16.24
CA VAL A 168 6.93 -10.25 -15.25
C VAL A 168 5.91 -11.36 -15.04
N THR A 169 5.96 -12.00 -13.88
CA THR A 169 5.02 -13.10 -13.54
C THR A 169 4.20 -12.89 -12.29
N LYS A 170 4.34 -11.71 -11.71
CA LYS A 170 3.60 -11.29 -10.54
C LYS A 170 3.18 -9.85 -10.72
N ALA A 171 1.96 -9.54 -10.33
CA ALA A 171 1.47 -8.18 -10.22
C ALA A 171 0.92 -7.96 -8.81
N LYS A 172 1.15 -6.76 -8.29
CA LYS A 172 0.60 -6.32 -7.01
C LYS A 172 -0.08 -4.97 -7.20
N LEU A 173 -1.37 -4.94 -6.90
CA LEU A 173 -2.23 -3.78 -7.06
C LEU A 173 -2.69 -3.31 -5.69
N PHE A 174 -2.69 -1.99 -5.49
CA PHE A 174 -3.31 -1.36 -4.33
C PHE A 174 -4.48 -0.50 -4.80
N HIS A 175 -5.63 -0.68 -4.17
CA HIS A 175 -6.82 0.12 -4.42
C HIS A 175 -7.36 0.67 -3.11
N TYR A 176 -7.90 1.88 -3.14
CA TYR A 176 -8.34 2.57 -1.93
C TYR A 176 -9.80 3.03 -2.09
N THR A 177 -10.57 2.81 -1.04
CA THR A 177 -11.89 3.37 -0.84
C THR A 177 -11.79 4.40 0.27
N PHE A 178 -12.18 5.64 -0.03
CA PHE A 178 -12.18 6.75 0.93
C PHE A 178 -13.61 7.14 1.29
N ASN A 179 -13.77 7.71 2.49
CA ASN A 179 -15.04 8.28 2.97
C ASN A 179 -15.17 9.77 2.66
N THR A 180 -14.13 10.36 2.07
CA THR A 180 -14.10 11.74 1.58
C THR A 180 -13.88 11.72 0.07
N ILE A 181 -14.47 12.69 -0.63
CA ILE A 181 -14.32 12.83 -2.08
C ILE A 181 -13.23 13.87 -2.32
N ASP A 182 -12.11 13.46 -2.93
CA ASP A 182 -11.20 14.42 -3.54
C ASP A 182 -11.80 14.89 -4.87
N VAL A 183 -12.19 16.17 -4.90
CA VAL A 183 -12.84 16.79 -6.05
C VAL A 183 -11.93 16.77 -7.29
N SER A 184 -10.60 16.73 -7.10
CA SER A 184 -9.63 16.68 -8.20
C SER A 184 -9.75 15.40 -9.04
N TYR A 185 -9.98 14.25 -8.40
CA TYR A 185 -10.19 12.96 -9.08
C TYR A 185 -11.48 12.92 -9.90
N THR A 186 -12.51 13.62 -9.45
CA THR A 186 -13.80 13.70 -10.18
C THR A 186 -13.67 14.52 -11.46
N ILE A 187 -12.79 15.54 -11.46
CA ILE A 187 -12.60 16.47 -12.57
C ILE A 187 -11.50 15.98 -13.53
N PHE A 188 -10.48 15.29 -13.01
CA PHE A 188 -9.33 14.79 -13.77
C PHE A 188 -9.05 13.31 -13.45
N PRO A 189 -9.94 12.39 -13.85
CA PRO A 189 -9.71 10.96 -13.66
C PRO A 189 -8.40 10.58 -14.36
N GLN A 190 -7.47 10.01 -13.59
CA GLN A 190 -6.24 9.45 -14.15
C GLN A 190 -6.57 8.10 -14.80
N ASP A 191 -6.01 7.84 -15.97
CA ASP A 191 -6.09 6.51 -16.58
C ASP A 191 -5.48 5.49 -15.62
N LYS A 192 -6.28 4.51 -15.23
CA LYS A 192 -5.82 3.41 -14.38
C LYS A 192 -4.95 2.48 -15.19
N GLU A 193 -3.82 2.09 -14.61
CA GLU A 193 -2.98 1.06 -15.19
C GLU A 193 -3.79 -0.22 -15.39
N LYS A 194 -3.84 -0.71 -16.64
CA LYS A 194 -4.51 -1.96 -16.98
C LYS A 194 -3.49 -3.09 -16.89
N ILE A 195 -3.75 -4.02 -15.98
CA ILE A 195 -2.95 -5.24 -15.85
C ILE A 195 -3.66 -6.37 -16.57
N TYR A 196 -2.94 -7.01 -17.47
CA TYR A 196 -3.36 -8.22 -18.16
C TYR A 196 -2.64 -9.42 -17.55
N PHE A 197 -3.38 -10.48 -17.28
CA PHE A 197 -2.84 -11.71 -16.71
C PHE A 197 -3.42 -12.94 -17.40
N PRO A 198 -2.64 -14.02 -17.56
CA PRO A 198 -3.08 -15.19 -18.29
C PRO A 198 -4.15 -15.98 -17.54
N LYS A 199 -4.89 -16.80 -18.28
CA LYS A 199 -5.76 -17.84 -17.72
C LYS A 199 -4.96 -18.70 -16.74
N TRP A 200 -5.62 -19.15 -15.66
CA TRP A 200 -5.03 -19.96 -14.59
C TRP A 200 -4.09 -19.21 -13.64
N SER A 201 -3.99 -17.89 -13.75
CA SER A 201 -3.35 -17.06 -12.71
C SER A 201 -4.04 -17.27 -11.35
N ILE A 202 -3.24 -17.24 -10.28
CA ILE A 202 -3.73 -17.26 -8.90
C ILE A 202 -3.90 -15.82 -8.45
N ILE A 203 -5.10 -15.46 -7.99
CA ILE A 203 -5.40 -14.11 -7.47
C ILE A 203 -5.73 -14.21 -5.99
N VAL A 204 -5.08 -13.39 -5.18
CA VAL A 204 -5.35 -13.23 -3.76
C VAL A 204 -5.71 -11.78 -3.49
N GLU A 205 -6.94 -11.55 -3.04
CA GLU A 205 -7.43 -10.25 -2.60
C GLU A 205 -7.41 -10.19 -1.07
N LYS A 206 -6.82 -9.12 -0.51
CA LYS A 206 -6.83 -8.82 0.92
C LYS A 206 -7.45 -7.44 1.12
N LYS A 207 -8.42 -7.34 2.02
CA LYS A 207 -9.04 -6.07 2.41
C LYS A 207 -8.57 -5.68 3.81
N TYR A 208 -8.22 -4.41 3.96
CA TYR A 208 -7.83 -3.79 5.22
C TYR A 208 -8.76 -2.60 5.48
N SER A 209 -9.39 -2.54 6.65
CA SER A 209 -10.07 -1.32 7.07
C SER A 209 -9.04 -0.26 7.46
N LEU A 210 -9.28 0.97 7.03
CA LEU A 210 -8.43 2.11 7.37
C LEU A 210 -9.14 3.00 8.39
N THR A 211 -8.35 3.61 9.27
CA THR A 211 -8.79 4.64 10.21
C THR A 211 -7.80 5.79 10.19
N ASP A 212 -8.32 7.00 10.25
CA ASP A 212 -7.52 8.23 10.38
C ASP A 212 -6.90 8.40 11.78
#